data_AF-A0A7I9YRL4-F1
#
_entry.id   AF-A0A7I9YRL4-F1
#
_cell.length_a   1.000
_cell.length_b   1.000
_cell.length_c   1.000
_cell.angle_alpha   90.00
_cell.angle_beta   90.00
_cell.angle_gamma   90.00
#
_symmetry.space_group_name_H-M   'P 1'
#
loop_
_entity.id
_entity.type
_entity.pdbx_description
1 polymer ?
#
loop_
_entity_poly.entity_id
_entity_poly.type
_entity_poly.pdbx_seq_one_letter_code
_entity_poly.pdbx_strand_id
1 'polypeptide(L)'
;MRPRIIQSDGQIGFYWTTPSGTPTSLQKLVEHDDEADRLIATHLEALDDALIIAAERFGEILGGGRAPADAAERDDLLDLHRALDRLCFEYAAATDVTGIKPDLRAGKIVGTAALFSIRARQPLGLLGPAPLDDQLDEPSLGVVGGFGEMQQVDPARPWLGGRWVVRTEAGQRFPLTLSMMMFDSSGVNKDAARREHLEALNSVIEAARSPEADPLAVTCAIDWLLYDWLMAHRDGPDSAEIVFPKGHEQDAAVVVAAAATSVASRATFDPGLVGLGSLRG
;
A
#
# COMPACT_ATOMS: atom_id res chain seq x y z
N MET A 1 0.93 25.89 24.00
CA MET A 1 0.75 24.42 24.03
C MET A 1 0.96 23.91 22.62
N ARG A 2 1.55 22.72 22.45
CA ARG A 2 1.85 22.13 21.12
C ARG A 2 0.70 21.21 20.67
N PRO A 3 0.52 20.98 19.36
CA PRO A 3 -0.33 19.91 18.86
C PRO A 3 0.07 18.56 19.48
N ARG A 4 -0.88 17.64 19.62
CA ARG A 4 -0.64 16.32 20.21
C ARG A 4 -1.43 15.23 19.50
N ILE A 5 -0.86 14.03 19.53
CA ILE A 5 -1.53 12.80 19.12
C ILE A 5 -2.47 12.35 20.25
N ILE A 6 -3.67 11.93 19.87
CA ILE A 6 -4.64 11.27 20.75
C ILE A 6 -4.81 9.82 20.29
N GLN A 7 -4.56 8.92 21.22
CA GLN A 7 -4.80 7.48 21.12
C GLN A 7 -5.39 7.03 22.45
N SER A 8 -6.64 6.55 22.43
CA SER A 8 -7.31 6.01 23.62
C SER A 8 -7.08 4.51 23.73
N ASP A 9 -7.24 3.95 24.93
CA ASP A 9 -7.17 2.50 25.12
C ASP A 9 -8.19 1.77 24.24
N GLY A 10 -7.73 0.78 23.47
CA GLY A 10 -8.54 0.02 22.52
C GLY A 10 -8.83 0.71 21.19
N GLN A 11 -8.42 1.98 21.01
CA GLN A 11 -8.52 2.68 19.74
C GLN A 11 -7.55 2.10 18.70
N ILE A 12 -8.04 1.86 17.49
CA ILE A 12 -7.20 1.48 16.36
C ILE A 12 -6.62 2.74 15.72
N GLY A 13 -5.28 2.86 15.69
CA GLY A 13 -4.57 4.04 15.22
C GLY A 13 -4.74 5.27 16.13
N PHE A 14 -4.50 6.46 15.58
CA PHE A 14 -4.48 7.72 16.34
C PHE A 14 -4.92 8.91 15.50
N TYR A 15 -5.18 10.07 16.10
CA TYR A 15 -5.44 11.32 15.37
C TYR A 15 -4.76 12.51 16.03
N TRP A 16 -4.55 13.58 15.25
CA TRP A 16 -3.93 14.81 15.73
C TRP A 16 -4.97 15.78 16.31
N THR A 17 -4.57 16.52 17.34
CA THR A 17 -5.34 17.64 17.89
C THR A 17 -4.52 18.91 17.96
N THR A 18 -5.16 20.04 17.71
CA THR A 18 -4.59 21.37 17.97
C THR A 18 -4.38 21.58 19.47
N PRO A 19 -3.63 22.61 19.87
CA PRO A 19 -3.48 22.98 21.28
C PRO A 19 -4.81 23.26 22.02
N SER A 20 -5.86 23.65 21.29
CA SER A 20 -7.21 23.85 21.83
C SER A 20 -8.04 22.56 21.95
N GLY A 21 -7.45 21.41 21.59
CA GLY A 21 -8.11 20.11 21.63
C GLY A 21 -9.00 19.81 20.41
N THR A 22 -8.92 20.62 19.35
CA THR A 22 -9.72 20.41 18.13
C THR A 22 -9.04 19.37 17.23
N PRO A 23 -9.75 18.34 16.75
CA PRO A 23 -9.19 17.39 15.79
C PRO A 23 -8.67 18.07 14.52
N THR A 24 -7.53 17.61 14.02
CA THR A 24 -6.88 18.12 12.81
C THR A 24 -6.11 17.00 12.09
N SER A 25 -5.61 17.26 10.88
CA SER A 25 -4.71 16.37 10.16
C SER A 25 -3.25 16.81 10.31
N LEU A 26 -2.30 15.89 10.07
CA LEU A 26 -0.88 16.24 10.02
C LEU A 26 -0.58 17.32 8.97
N GLN A 27 -1.14 17.17 7.77
CA GLN A 27 -1.08 18.14 6.68
C GLN A 27 -1.34 19.58 7.17
N LYS A 28 -2.46 19.81 7.87
CA LYS A 28 -2.85 21.14 8.33
C LYS A 28 -1.92 21.69 9.40
N LEU A 29 -1.29 20.81 10.17
CA LEU A 29 -0.32 21.21 11.17
C LEU A 29 0.97 21.69 10.52
N VAL A 30 1.48 20.98 9.51
CA VAL A 30 2.78 21.29 8.90
C VAL A 30 2.75 22.51 7.97
N GLU A 31 1.60 22.91 7.42
CA GLU A 31 1.47 24.08 6.53
C GLU A 31 1.95 25.40 7.17
N HIS A 32 1.93 25.50 8.49
CA HIS A 32 2.23 26.74 9.22
C HIS A 32 3.16 26.52 10.44
N ASP A 33 3.88 25.39 10.50
CA ASP A 33 4.73 25.03 11.64
C ASP A 33 6.21 25.03 11.26
N ASP A 34 7.01 25.83 11.97
CA ASP A 34 8.46 25.95 11.77
C ASP A 34 9.24 24.68 12.19
N GLU A 35 8.60 23.73 12.90
CA GLU A 35 9.12 22.42 13.29
C GLU A 35 8.37 21.27 12.57
N ALA A 36 8.01 21.45 11.30
CA ALA A 36 7.28 20.45 10.51
C ALA A 36 7.99 19.08 10.43
N ASP A 37 9.33 19.07 10.39
CA ASP A 37 10.17 17.87 10.44
C ASP A 37 9.91 17.03 11.70
N ARG A 38 9.80 17.69 12.85
CA ARG A 38 9.47 17.05 14.13
C ARG A 38 8.09 16.42 14.11
N LEU A 39 7.09 17.11 13.57
CA LEU A 39 5.72 16.58 13.50
C LEU A 39 5.61 15.36 12.58
N ILE A 40 6.31 15.39 11.44
CA ILE A 40 6.37 14.25 10.50
C ILE A 40 7.06 13.05 11.16
N ALA A 41 8.17 13.27 11.85
CA ALA A 41 8.87 12.22 12.60
C ALA A 41 7.99 11.60 13.70
N THR A 42 7.31 12.44 14.50
CA THR A 42 6.39 12.00 15.56
C THR A 42 5.20 11.21 15.00
N HIS A 43 4.66 11.62 13.85
CA HIS A 43 3.59 10.86 13.20
C HIS A 43 4.05 9.46 12.79
N LEU A 44 5.26 9.37 12.23
CA LEU A 44 5.81 8.10 11.77
C LEU A 44 6.12 7.15 12.94
N GLU A 45 6.62 7.67 14.07
CA GLU A 45 6.78 6.91 15.31
C GLU A 45 5.45 6.38 15.84
N ALA A 46 4.42 7.23 15.92
CA ALA A 46 3.11 6.79 16.38
C ALA A 46 2.44 5.78 15.43
N LEU A 47 2.73 5.85 14.12
CA LEU A 47 2.27 4.85 13.16
C LEU A 47 2.95 3.50 13.40
N ASP A 48 4.25 3.50 13.67
CA ASP A 48 5.03 2.30 14.04
C ASP A 48 4.42 1.61 15.28
N ASP A 49 4.15 2.37 16.34
CA ASP A 49 3.53 1.87 17.58
C ASP A 49 2.12 1.31 17.31
N ALA A 50 1.33 1.98 16.47
CA ALA A 50 0.01 1.50 16.08
C ALA A 50 0.07 0.16 15.31
N LEU A 51 1.13 -0.08 14.54
CA LEU A 51 1.32 -1.37 13.84
C LEU A 51 1.64 -2.51 14.81
N ILE A 52 2.38 -2.25 15.89
CA ILE A 52 2.63 -3.25 16.94
C ILE A 52 1.32 -3.71 17.56
N ILE A 53 0.45 -2.74 17.93
CA ILE A 53 -0.86 -3.03 18.51
C ILE A 53 -1.76 -3.78 17.50
N ALA A 54 -1.75 -3.37 16.24
CA ALA A 54 -2.52 -4.03 15.19
C ALA A 54 -2.04 -5.47 14.94
N ALA A 55 -0.72 -5.71 14.97
CA ALA A 55 -0.15 -7.04 14.81
C ALA A 55 -0.54 -7.97 15.97
N GLU A 56 -0.49 -7.48 17.21
CA GLU A 56 -0.91 -8.26 18.38
C GLU A 56 -2.40 -8.64 18.32
N ARG A 57 -3.26 -7.69 17.92
CA ARG A 57 -4.71 -7.90 17.91
C ARG A 57 -5.22 -8.69 16.71
N PHE A 58 -4.67 -8.44 15.52
CA PHE A 58 -5.20 -8.96 14.26
C PHE A 58 -4.24 -9.88 13.50
N GLY A 59 -3.07 -10.20 14.05
CA GLY A 59 -2.00 -10.94 13.37
C GLY A 59 -2.45 -12.27 12.76
N GLU A 60 -3.28 -13.04 13.44
CA GLU A 60 -3.82 -14.31 12.90
C GLU A 60 -4.70 -14.11 11.66
N ILE A 61 -5.47 -13.03 11.61
CA ILE A 61 -6.33 -12.72 10.45
C ILE A 61 -5.48 -12.13 9.33
N LEU A 62 -4.63 -11.15 9.63
CA LEU A 62 -3.78 -10.48 8.64
C LEU A 62 -2.77 -11.44 7.99
N GLY A 63 -2.26 -12.40 8.77
CA GLY A 63 -1.41 -13.49 8.29
C GLY A 63 -2.15 -14.58 7.50
N GLY A 64 -3.49 -14.56 7.51
CA GLY A 64 -4.32 -15.57 6.84
C GLY A 64 -4.46 -16.90 7.60
N GLY A 65 -4.10 -16.93 8.88
CA GLY A 65 -4.25 -18.11 9.74
C GLY A 65 -5.71 -18.43 10.07
N ARG A 66 -6.59 -17.42 10.08
CA ARG A 66 -8.04 -17.60 10.22
C ARG A 66 -8.85 -16.49 9.55
N ALA A 67 -10.14 -16.78 9.31
CA ALA A 67 -11.11 -15.75 8.99
C ALA A 67 -11.58 -14.98 10.25
N PRO A 68 -12.18 -13.79 10.09
CA PRO A 68 -12.90 -13.13 11.17
C PRO A 68 -14.02 -14.03 11.70
N ALA A 69 -14.16 -14.11 13.02
CA ALA A 69 -15.09 -15.01 13.69
C ALA A 69 -16.53 -14.50 13.66
N ASP A 70 -16.73 -13.19 13.71
CA ASP A 70 -18.05 -12.57 13.80
C ASP A 70 -18.10 -11.19 13.13
N ALA A 71 -19.25 -10.51 13.24
CA ALA A 71 -19.44 -9.18 12.69
C ALA A 71 -18.60 -8.11 13.40
N ALA A 72 -18.31 -8.26 14.69
CA ALA A 72 -17.53 -7.29 15.43
C ALA A 72 -16.07 -7.29 14.99
N GLU A 73 -15.46 -8.47 14.78
CA GLU A 73 -14.11 -8.53 14.20
C GLU A 73 -14.05 -8.00 12.76
N ARG A 74 -15.15 -8.12 12.00
CA ARG A 74 -15.22 -7.53 10.65
C ARG A 74 -15.28 -6.01 10.71
N ASP A 75 -16.05 -5.44 11.65
CA ASP A 75 -16.12 -4.01 11.89
C ASP A 75 -14.77 -3.47 12.39
N ASP A 76 -14.09 -4.20 13.26
CA ASP A 76 -12.74 -3.88 13.72
C ASP A 76 -11.72 -3.83 12.57
N LEU A 77 -11.79 -4.77 11.60
CA LEU A 77 -10.93 -4.75 10.42
C LEU A 77 -11.27 -3.59 9.48
N LEU A 78 -12.55 -3.21 9.39
CA LEU A 78 -13.01 -2.05 8.66
C LEU A 78 -12.39 -0.77 9.24
N ASP A 79 -12.42 -0.63 10.56
CA ASP A 79 -11.81 0.49 11.28
C ASP A 79 -10.28 0.48 11.15
N LEU A 80 -9.66 -0.70 11.22
CA LEU A 80 -8.22 -0.86 11.03
C LEU A 80 -7.73 -0.35 9.69
N HIS A 81 -8.29 -0.85 8.58
CA HIS A 81 -7.76 -0.46 7.27
C HIS A 81 -7.98 1.04 7.02
N ARG A 82 -9.09 1.61 7.48
CA ARG A 82 -9.39 3.05 7.32
C ARG A 82 -8.45 3.92 8.15
N ALA A 83 -8.16 3.50 9.39
CA ALA A 83 -7.21 4.19 10.23
C ALA A 83 -5.81 4.19 9.59
N LEU A 84 -5.32 3.03 9.14
CA LEU A 84 -4.01 2.90 8.50
C LEU A 84 -3.94 3.66 7.17
N ASP A 85 -4.99 3.58 6.35
CA ASP A 85 -5.10 4.32 5.08
C ASP A 85 -4.98 5.82 5.31
N ARG A 86 -5.77 6.36 6.24
CA ARG A 86 -5.72 7.79 6.59
C ARG A 86 -4.35 8.20 7.09
N LEU A 87 -3.74 7.43 7.99
CA LEU A 87 -2.43 7.75 8.55
C LEU A 87 -1.33 7.74 7.47
N CYS A 88 -1.31 6.73 6.59
CA CYS A 88 -0.41 6.69 5.45
C CYS A 88 -0.58 7.91 4.53
N PHE A 89 -1.84 8.29 4.25
CA PHE A 89 -2.15 9.45 3.42
C PHE A 89 -1.72 10.77 4.10
N GLU A 90 -2.00 10.94 5.39
CA GLU A 90 -1.61 12.14 6.15
C GLU A 90 -0.09 12.31 6.19
N TYR A 91 0.67 11.23 6.38
CA TYR A 91 2.13 11.24 6.30
C TYR A 91 2.60 11.71 4.91
N ALA A 92 2.11 11.07 3.85
CA ALA A 92 2.52 11.38 2.49
C ALA A 92 2.16 12.82 2.07
N ALA A 93 0.95 13.27 2.43
CA ALA A 93 0.52 14.64 2.16
C ALA A 93 1.38 15.68 2.90
N ALA A 94 1.78 15.39 4.14
CA ALA A 94 2.67 16.28 4.90
C ALA A 94 4.08 16.34 4.30
N THR A 95 4.63 15.20 3.85
CA THR A 95 5.92 15.18 3.15
C THR A 95 5.86 15.91 1.80
N ASP A 96 4.75 15.80 1.07
CA ASP A 96 4.53 16.52 -0.19
C ASP A 96 4.51 18.04 0.05
N VAL A 97 3.76 18.52 1.05
CA VAL A 97 3.63 19.96 1.37
C VAL A 97 4.96 20.58 1.83
N THR A 98 5.76 19.84 2.60
CA THR A 98 7.02 20.33 3.18
C THR A 98 8.23 20.12 2.27
N GLY A 99 8.10 19.31 1.22
CA GLY A 99 9.21 18.89 0.36
C GLY A 99 10.20 17.93 1.02
N ILE A 100 9.89 17.43 2.23
CA ILE A 100 10.70 16.42 2.91
C ILE A 100 10.53 15.10 2.17
N LYS A 101 11.63 14.49 1.75
CA LYS A 101 11.58 13.20 1.06
C LYS A 101 11.42 12.07 2.08
N PRO A 102 10.48 11.13 1.88
CA PRO A 102 10.41 9.92 2.68
C PRO A 102 11.73 9.15 2.62
N ASP A 103 12.23 8.75 3.77
CA ASP A 103 13.46 7.98 3.91
C ASP A 103 13.18 6.47 3.95
N LEU A 104 14.24 5.67 4.11
CA LEU A 104 14.12 4.22 4.23
C LEU A 104 13.19 3.80 5.38
N ARG A 105 13.29 4.46 6.53
CA ARG A 105 12.45 4.13 7.69
C ARG A 105 10.98 4.38 7.38
N ALA A 106 10.67 5.50 6.74
CA ALA A 106 9.31 5.81 6.29
C ALA A 106 8.76 4.77 5.33
N GLY A 107 9.56 4.36 4.34
CA GLY A 107 9.16 3.32 3.39
C GLY A 107 8.83 1.99 4.07
N LYS A 108 9.62 1.58 5.07
CA LYS A 108 9.35 0.35 5.84
C LYS A 108 8.03 0.42 6.61
N ILE A 109 7.82 1.51 7.36
CA ILE A 109 6.66 1.67 8.23
C ILE A 109 5.38 1.83 7.38
N VAL A 110 5.40 2.73 6.40
CA VAL A 110 4.25 2.96 5.49
C VAL A 110 3.98 1.72 4.64
N GLY A 111 5.02 1.02 4.17
CA GLY A 111 4.85 -0.25 3.46
C GLY A 111 4.18 -1.32 4.33
N THR A 112 4.60 -1.45 5.59
CA THR A 112 4.00 -2.40 6.54
C THR A 112 2.53 -2.04 6.83
N ALA A 113 2.25 -0.76 7.04
CA ALA A 113 0.89 -0.25 7.22
C ALA A 113 0.00 -0.49 5.98
N ALA A 114 0.53 -0.26 4.77
CA ALA A 114 -0.17 -0.54 3.52
C ALA A 114 -0.46 -2.04 3.36
N LEU A 115 0.50 -2.91 3.70
CA LEU A 115 0.28 -4.37 3.70
C LEU A 115 -0.84 -4.76 4.67
N PHE A 116 -0.83 -4.23 5.89
CA PHE A 116 -1.89 -4.47 6.88
C PHE A 116 -3.25 -3.99 6.38
N SER A 117 -3.33 -2.79 5.79
CA SER A 117 -4.56 -2.27 5.21
C SER A 117 -5.10 -3.16 4.08
N ILE A 118 -4.24 -3.60 3.16
CA ILE A 118 -4.64 -4.52 2.07
C ILE A 118 -5.13 -5.85 2.64
N ARG A 119 -4.40 -6.43 3.60
CA ARG A 119 -4.75 -7.71 4.25
C ARG A 119 -6.03 -7.62 5.09
N ALA A 120 -6.30 -6.50 5.73
CA ALA A 120 -7.54 -6.28 6.48
C ALA A 120 -8.77 -6.21 5.55
N ARG A 121 -8.61 -5.67 4.35
CA ARG A 121 -9.69 -5.56 3.34
C ARG A 121 -10.01 -6.88 2.64
N GLN A 122 -9.04 -7.79 2.55
CA GLN A 122 -9.20 -9.08 1.87
C GLN A 122 -10.36 -9.94 2.42
N PRO A 123 -10.46 -10.27 3.73
CA PRO A 123 -11.58 -11.05 4.27
C PRO A 123 -12.92 -10.29 4.28
N LEU A 124 -12.89 -8.99 4.04
CA LEU A 124 -14.08 -8.16 3.90
C LEU A 124 -14.63 -8.15 2.47
N GLY A 125 -13.88 -8.67 1.50
CA GLY A 125 -14.24 -8.62 0.08
C GLY A 125 -14.13 -7.21 -0.51
N LEU A 126 -13.24 -6.37 0.04
CA LEU A 126 -13.07 -4.96 -0.34
C LEU A 126 -11.88 -4.72 -1.27
N LEU A 127 -11.24 -5.79 -1.76
CA LEU A 127 -10.24 -5.72 -2.83
C LEU A 127 -10.95 -5.86 -4.17
N GLY A 128 -10.64 -4.98 -5.11
CA GLY A 128 -11.16 -5.07 -6.48
C GLY A 128 -10.42 -6.11 -7.32
N PRO A 129 -10.87 -6.33 -8.58
CA PRO A 129 -10.29 -7.34 -9.46
C PRO A 129 -8.82 -7.06 -9.72
N ALA A 130 -8.05 -8.12 -9.92
CA ALA A 130 -6.66 -7.97 -10.29
C ALA A 130 -6.53 -7.48 -11.74
N PRO A 131 -5.48 -6.72 -12.10
CA PRO A 131 -5.15 -6.49 -13.49
C PRO A 131 -5.04 -7.83 -14.25
N LEU A 132 -5.66 -7.91 -15.43
CA LEU A 132 -5.78 -9.13 -16.24
C LEU A 132 -6.60 -10.27 -15.58
N ASP A 133 -7.47 -9.98 -14.61
CA ASP A 133 -8.43 -10.96 -14.11
C ASP A 133 -9.24 -11.57 -15.26
N ASP A 134 -9.50 -12.88 -15.16
CA ASP A 134 -10.21 -13.69 -16.17
C ASP A 134 -9.58 -13.70 -17.58
N GLN A 135 -8.39 -13.12 -17.75
CA GLN A 135 -7.66 -13.07 -19.04
C GLN A 135 -6.44 -13.98 -19.07
N LEU A 136 -6.14 -14.64 -17.96
CA LEU A 136 -5.01 -15.55 -17.77
C LEU A 136 -5.51 -17.00 -17.68
N ASP A 137 -4.68 -17.92 -18.13
CA ASP A 137 -4.93 -19.36 -18.05
C ASP A 137 -4.83 -19.85 -16.60
N GLU A 138 -5.59 -20.90 -16.26
CA GLU A 138 -5.53 -21.54 -14.95
C GLU A 138 -4.35 -22.53 -14.87
N PRO A 139 -3.42 -22.36 -13.91
CA PRO A 139 -2.28 -23.27 -13.79
C PRO A 139 -2.74 -24.65 -13.28
N SER A 140 -2.27 -25.71 -13.94
CA SER A 140 -2.35 -27.06 -13.40
C SER A 140 -1.23 -27.31 -12.38
N LEU A 141 -1.39 -28.33 -11.53
CA LEU A 141 -0.33 -28.78 -10.63
C LEU A 141 0.95 -29.12 -11.41
N GLY A 142 2.08 -28.56 -10.99
CA GLY A 142 3.40 -28.83 -11.59
C GLY A 142 4.26 -27.58 -11.76
N VAL A 143 5.32 -27.71 -12.55
CA VAL A 143 6.23 -26.62 -12.91
C VAL A 143 5.84 -26.07 -14.27
N VAL A 144 5.67 -24.75 -14.35
CA VAL A 144 5.41 -24.03 -15.61
C VAL A 144 6.72 -23.44 -16.12
N GLY A 145 7.16 -23.90 -17.29
CA GLY A 145 8.30 -23.31 -18.00
C GLY A 145 7.84 -22.15 -18.89
N GLY A 146 8.56 -21.02 -18.83
CA GLY A 146 8.25 -19.86 -19.66
C GLY A 146 9.08 -18.63 -19.31
N PHE A 147 8.70 -17.51 -19.90
CA PHE A 147 9.33 -16.20 -19.68
C PHE A 147 8.42 -15.33 -18.84
N GLY A 148 8.95 -14.80 -17.73
CA GLY A 148 8.25 -13.83 -16.88
C GLY A 148 8.33 -12.43 -17.46
N GLU A 149 7.22 -11.71 -17.53
CA GLU A 149 7.14 -10.32 -17.99
C GLU A 149 6.06 -9.54 -17.25
N MET A 150 6.25 -8.22 -17.07
CA MET A 150 5.20 -7.34 -16.57
C MET A 150 4.26 -6.97 -17.73
N GLN A 151 3.07 -7.55 -17.75
CA GLN A 151 2.08 -7.26 -18.78
C GLN A 151 1.11 -6.18 -18.31
N GLN A 152 1.13 -5.02 -18.99
CA GLN A 152 0.13 -3.97 -18.78
C GLN A 152 -1.23 -4.39 -19.36
N VAL A 153 -2.32 -3.99 -18.70
CA VAL A 153 -3.69 -4.23 -19.21
C VAL A 153 -3.90 -3.48 -20.51
N ASP A 154 -3.48 -2.22 -20.56
CA ASP A 154 -3.53 -1.37 -21.74
C ASP A 154 -2.44 -0.29 -21.65
N PRO A 155 -1.41 -0.32 -22.52
CA PRO A 155 -0.34 0.68 -22.51
C PRO A 155 -0.81 2.13 -22.74
N ALA A 156 -1.97 2.34 -23.37
CA ALA A 156 -2.55 3.67 -23.56
C ALA A 156 -3.35 4.15 -22.34
N ARG A 157 -3.66 3.26 -21.40
CA ARG A 157 -4.39 3.56 -20.16
C ARG A 157 -3.64 2.99 -18.94
N PRO A 158 -2.49 3.57 -18.57
CA PRO A 158 -1.63 2.99 -17.54
C PRO A 158 -2.30 2.87 -16.18
N TRP A 159 -3.34 3.66 -15.89
CA TRP A 159 -4.15 3.56 -14.67
C TRP A 159 -4.87 2.21 -14.50
N LEU A 160 -4.97 1.38 -15.55
CA LEU A 160 -5.48 0.01 -15.45
C LEU A 160 -4.43 -0.97 -14.87
N GLY A 161 -3.18 -0.52 -14.72
CA GLY A 161 -2.10 -1.30 -14.14
C GLY A 161 -1.59 -2.44 -15.01
N GLY A 162 -0.88 -3.34 -14.37
CA GLY A 162 -0.31 -4.53 -14.99
C GLY A 162 -0.14 -5.65 -13.98
N ARG A 163 0.22 -6.82 -14.49
CA ARG A 163 0.47 -8.02 -13.69
C ARG A 163 1.65 -8.79 -14.26
N TRP A 164 2.44 -9.39 -13.38
CA TRP A 164 3.44 -10.37 -13.81
C TRP A 164 2.73 -11.58 -14.42
N VAL A 165 3.20 -11.99 -15.59
CA VAL A 165 2.70 -13.15 -16.32
C VAL A 165 3.90 -14.02 -16.69
N VAL A 166 3.74 -15.34 -16.57
CA VAL A 166 4.64 -16.29 -17.22
C VAL A 166 4.02 -16.72 -18.55
N ARG A 167 4.71 -16.43 -19.65
CA ARG A 167 4.33 -16.84 -21.00
C ARG A 167 5.08 -18.11 -21.38
N THR A 168 4.34 -19.18 -21.69
CA THR A 168 4.94 -20.43 -22.16
C THR A 168 5.31 -20.36 -23.64
N GLU A 169 6.16 -21.26 -24.12
CA GLU A 169 6.49 -21.38 -25.55
C GLU A 169 5.25 -21.69 -26.41
N ALA A 170 4.23 -22.32 -25.82
CA ALA A 170 2.94 -22.58 -26.47
C ALA A 170 2.00 -21.36 -26.48
N GLY A 171 2.43 -20.22 -25.92
CA GLY A 171 1.67 -18.97 -25.91
C GLY A 171 0.66 -18.84 -24.76
N GLN A 172 0.59 -19.82 -23.85
CA GLN A 172 -0.25 -19.74 -22.65
C GLN A 172 0.32 -18.71 -21.68
N ARG A 173 -0.56 -18.10 -20.89
CA ARG A 173 -0.24 -16.99 -19.98
C ARG A 173 -0.79 -17.30 -18.60
N PHE A 174 0.10 -17.59 -17.66
CA PHE A 174 -0.30 -17.88 -16.28
C PHE A 174 0.05 -16.70 -15.36
N PRO A 175 -0.72 -16.50 -14.27
CA PRO A 175 -0.37 -15.53 -13.24
C PRO A 175 1.02 -15.82 -12.66
N LEU A 176 1.81 -14.77 -12.50
CA LEU A 176 3.11 -14.80 -11.84
C LEU A 176 3.12 -13.70 -10.75
N THR A 177 3.96 -13.86 -9.74
CA THR A 177 4.16 -12.86 -8.68
C THR A 177 5.61 -12.42 -8.65
N LEU A 178 5.88 -11.22 -8.18
CA LEU A 178 7.24 -10.77 -7.94
C LEU A 178 7.95 -11.68 -6.93
N SER A 179 7.24 -12.17 -5.92
CA SER A 179 7.80 -13.13 -4.95
C SER A 179 8.30 -14.41 -5.65
N MET A 180 7.50 -14.99 -6.55
CA MET A 180 7.93 -16.16 -7.34
C MET A 180 9.16 -15.86 -8.20
N MET A 181 9.22 -14.66 -8.80
CA MET A 181 10.39 -14.20 -9.55
C MET A 181 11.64 -14.06 -8.67
N MET A 182 11.47 -13.65 -7.41
CA MET A 182 12.57 -13.44 -6.48
C MET A 182 13.09 -14.72 -5.83
N PHE A 183 12.23 -15.71 -5.57
CA PHE A 183 12.58 -16.85 -4.71
C PHE A 183 12.41 -18.22 -5.39
N ASP A 184 11.44 -18.37 -6.29
CA ASP A 184 11.06 -19.67 -6.84
C ASP A 184 11.52 -19.89 -8.29
N SER A 185 11.93 -18.80 -8.96
CA SER A 185 12.29 -18.81 -10.38
C SER A 185 13.81 -18.87 -10.59
N SER A 186 14.24 -19.68 -11.57
CA SER A 186 15.64 -19.75 -12.01
C SER A 186 15.91 -18.81 -13.18
N GLY A 187 17.13 -18.26 -13.28
CA GLY A 187 17.54 -17.42 -14.41
C GLY A 187 16.97 -16.00 -14.45
N VAL A 188 16.20 -15.59 -13.42
CA VAL A 188 15.62 -14.24 -13.33
C VAL A 188 16.68 -13.21 -12.95
N ASN A 189 16.75 -12.13 -13.72
CA ASN A 189 17.46 -10.93 -13.31
C ASN A 189 16.61 -10.15 -12.29
N LYS A 190 16.84 -10.42 -11.00
CA LYS A 190 16.06 -9.86 -9.89
C LYS A 190 16.07 -8.33 -9.86
N ASP A 191 17.21 -7.70 -10.17
CA ASP A 191 17.31 -6.24 -10.16
C ASP A 191 16.55 -5.62 -11.35
N ALA A 192 16.53 -6.29 -12.50
CA ALA A 192 15.69 -5.88 -13.62
C ALA A 192 14.20 -6.01 -13.29
N ALA A 193 13.78 -7.15 -12.72
CA ALA A 193 12.39 -7.37 -12.32
C ALA A 193 11.92 -6.35 -11.27
N ARG A 194 12.77 -5.99 -10.30
CA ARG A 194 12.42 -4.93 -9.34
C ARG A 194 12.20 -3.58 -10.01
N ARG A 195 13.11 -3.18 -10.91
CA ARG A 195 12.99 -1.91 -11.64
C ARG A 195 11.73 -1.89 -12.52
N GLU A 196 11.48 -2.96 -13.27
CA GLU A 196 10.28 -3.09 -14.10
C GLU A 196 8.98 -3.00 -13.28
N HIS A 197 8.97 -3.61 -12.09
CA HIS A 197 7.83 -3.51 -11.18
C HIS A 197 7.62 -2.08 -10.65
N LEU A 198 8.69 -1.40 -10.25
CA LEU A 198 8.61 -0.01 -9.79
C LEU A 198 8.26 0.96 -10.93
N GLU A 199 8.70 0.70 -12.15
CA GLU A 199 8.29 1.43 -13.35
C GLU A 199 6.78 1.29 -13.58
N ALA A 200 6.22 0.08 -13.42
CA ALA A 200 4.78 -0.13 -13.48
C ALA A 200 4.02 0.63 -12.39
N LEU A 201 4.49 0.57 -11.14
CA LEU A 201 3.90 1.35 -10.03
C LEU A 201 3.92 2.85 -10.31
N ASN A 202 5.08 3.41 -10.70
CA ASN A 202 5.21 4.83 -11.01
C ASN A 202 4.31 5.26 -12.17
N SER A 203 4.19 4.43 -13.21
CA SER A 203 3.30 4.69 -14.35
C SER A 203 1.84 4.83 -13.92
N VAL A 204 1.36 3.97 -13.02
CA VAL A 204 0.00 4.08 -12.45
C VAL A 204 -0.12 5.33 -11.56
N ILE A 205 0.88 5.63 -10.71
CA ILE A 205 0.89 6.81 -9.83
C ILE A 205 0.78 8.11 -10.65
N GLU A 206 1.53 8.21 -11.74
CA GLU A 206 1.48 9.36 -12.64
C GLU A 206 0.14 9.45 -13.36
N ALA A 207 -0.33 8.33 -13.92
CA ALA A 207 -1.57 8.26 -14.69
C ALA A 207 -2.83 8.47 -13.85
N ALA A 208 -2.77 8.22 -12.54
CA ALA A 208 -3.88 8.46 -11.60
C ALA A 208 -4.33 9.93 -11.54
N ARG A 209 -3.48 10.87 -11.99
CA ARG A 209 -3.83 12.30 -12.07
C ARG A 209 -4.63 12.66 -13.32
N SER A 210 -4.78 11.73 -14.27
CA SER A 210 -5.57 11.93 -15.47
C SER A 210 -7.05 12.09 -15.13
N PRO A 211 -7.78 13.04 -15.75
CA PRO A 211 -9.23 13.14 -15.57
C PRO A 211 -9.99 11.94 -16.14
N GLU A 212 -9.36 11.14 -17.00
CA GLU A 212 -9.93 9.91 -17.57
C GLU A 212 -9.68 8.67 -16.70
N ALA A 213 -8.83 8.77 -15.69
CA ALA A 213 -8.52 7.66 -14.81
C ALA A 213 -9.69 7.40 -13.86
N ASP A 214 -10.33 6.23 -14.02
CA ASP A 214 -11.35 5.76 -13.08
C ASP A 214 -10.70 5.48 -11.71
N PRO A 215 -11.16 6.12 -10.61
CA PRO A 215 -10.57 5.94 -9.29
C PRO A 215 -10.60 4.49 -8.80
N LEU A 216 -11.65 3.73 -9.14
CA LEU A 216 -11.73 2.32 -8.75
C LEU A 216 -10.66 1.51 -9.47
N ALA A 217 -10.49 1.70 -10.78
CA ALA A 217 -9.42 1.06 -11.55
C ALA A 217 -8.02 1.41 -11.02
N VAL A 218 -7.76 2.69 -10.69
CA VAL A 218 -6.49 3.13 -10.08
C VAL A 218 -6.23 2.41 -8.76
N THR A 219 -7.23 2.38 -7.87
CA THR A 219 -7.13 1.66 -6.60
C THR A 219 -6.78 0.19 -6.83
N CYS A 220 -7.47 -0.49 -7.75
CA CYS A 220 -7.20 -1.90 -8.05
C CYS A 220 -5.78 -2.11 -8.56
N ALA A 221 -5.35 -1.30 -9.53
CA ALA A 221 -4.01 -1.37 -10.10
C ALA A 221 -2.91 -1.17 -9.05
N ILE A 222 -3.01 -0.11 -8.24
CA ILE A 222 -2.03 0.18 -7.20
C ILE A 222 -2.05 -0.88 -6.11
N ASP A 223 -3.22 -1.29 -5.60
CA ASP A 223 -3.30 -2.25 -4.51
C ASP A 223 -2.64 -3.59 -4.89
N TRP A 224 -2.88 -4.08 -6.11
CA TRP A 224 -2.30 -5.34 -6.56
C TRP A 224 -0.79 -5.25 -6.82
N LEU A 225 -0.32 -4.18 -7.49
CA LEU A 225 1.11 -3.97 -7.70
C LEU A 225 1.83 -3.76 -6.36
N LEU A 226 1.32 -2.87 -5.51
CA LEU A 226 1.88 -2.60 -4.20
C LEU A 226 1.89 -3.85 -3.32
N TYR A 227 0.80 -4.61 -3.29
CA TYR A 227 0.74 -5.89 -2.58
C TYR A 227 1.85 -6.84 -3.04
N ASP A 228 2.02 -7.01 -4.35
CA ASP A 228 3.04 -7.91 -4.90
C ASP A 228 4.47 -7.44 -4.59
N TRP A 229 4.73 -6.12 -4.65
CA TRP A 229 5.98 -5.53 -4.18
C TRP A 229 6.24 -5.85 -2.71
N LEU A 230 5.26 -5.56 -1.85
CA LEU A 230 5.37 -5.70 -0.39
C LEU A 230 5.57 -7.17 -0.01
N MET A 231 4.82 -8.09 -0.62
CA MET A 231 4.94 -9.53 -0.37
C MET A 231 6.30 -10.09 -0.76
N ALA A 232 6.91 -9.59 -1.83
CA ALA A 232 8.26 -9.97 -2.27
C ALA A 232 9.37 -9.41 -1.38
N HIS A 233 9.06 -8.43 -0.53
CA HIS A 233 10.02 -7.65 0.25
C HIS A 233 9.68 -7.63 1.75
N ARG A 234 9.18 -8.75 2.28
CA ARG A 234 9.04 -8.97 3.72
C ARG A 234 10.32 -9.57 4.28
N ASP A 235 10.62 -9.30 5.55
CA ASP A 235 11.78 -9.87 6.25
C ASP A 235 11.75 -11.41 6.31
N GLY A 236 10.55 -12.00 6.20
CA GLY A 236 10.37 -13.44 6.09
C GLY A 236 8.91 -13.84 5.85
N PRO A 237 8.61 -15.15 5.71
CA PRO A 237 7.26 -15.64 5.49
C PRO A 237 6.29 -15.28 6.64
N ASP A 238 6.81 -15.29 7.87
CA ASP A 238 6.07 -15.04 9.11
C ASP A 238 6.14 -13.58 9.58
N SER A 239 6.83 -12.72 8.84
CA SER A 239 6.95 -11.29 9.14
C SER A 239 6.10 -10.46 8.19
N ALA A 240 5.57 -9.37 8.71
CA ALA A 240 5.00 -8.29 7.91
C ALA A 240 5.95 -7.10 7.76
N GLU A 241 7.09 -7.10 8.46
CA GLU A 241 8.08 -6.03 8.32
C GLU A 241 8.56 -5.98 6.89
N ILE A 242 8.39 -4.81 6.27
CA ILE A 242 8.90 -4.53 4.94
C ILE A 242 10.38 -4.17 5.01
N VAL A 243 11.15 -4.77 4.12
CA VAL A 243 12.58 -4.55 4.00
C VAL A 243 12.93 -4.12 2.58
N PHE A 244 13.85 -3.19 2.45
CA PHE A 244 14.36 -2.77 1.14
C PHE A 244 15.74 -3.41 0.93
N PRO A 245 16.02 -3.95 -0.27
CA PRO A 245 17.35 -4.44 -0.57
C PRO A 245 18.37 -3.29 -0.54
N LYS A 246 19.62 -3.60 -0.20
CA LYS A 246 20.70 -2.60 -0.19
C LYS A 246 20.84 -1.95 -1.57
N GLY A 247 20.93 -0.62 -1.62
CA GLY A 247 21.01 0.15 -2.85
C GLY A 247 19.64 0.51 -3.47
N HIS A 248 18.55 0.09 -2.83
CA HIS A 248 17.16 0.38 -3.23
C HIS A 248 16.44 1.26 -2.20
N GLU A 249 17.18 1.98 -1.35
CA GLU A 249 16.61 2.82 -0.29
C GLU A 249 15.74 3.95 -0.87
N GLN A 250 16.06 4.42 -2.08
CA GLN A 250 15.28 5.43 -2.80
C GLN A 250 13.88 4.94 -3.21
N ASP A 251 13.67 3.63 -3.30
CA ASP A 251 12.39 3.03 -3.69
C ASP A 251 11.34 3.18 -2.57
N ALA A 252 11.76 3.53 -1.36
CA ALA A 252 10.89 3.86 -0.23
C ALA A 252 9.88 4.97 -0.57
N ALA A 253 10.31 6.00 -1.30
CA ALA A 253 9.43 7.09 -1.71
C ALA A 253 8.32 6.62 -2.66
N VAL A 254 8.60 5.62 -3.53
CA VAL A 254 7.61 5.03 -4.43
C VAL A 254 6.53 4.29 -3.63
N VAL A 255 6.92 3.54 -2.61
CA VAL A 255 5.97 2.84 -1.72
C VAL A 255 5.05 3.81 -0.99
N VAL A 256 5.60 4.91 -0.46
CA VAL A 256 4.81 5.97 0.19
C VAL A 256 3.85 6.64 -0.80
N ALA A 257 4.33 6.97 -2.00
CA ALA A 257 3.51 7.57 -3.06
C ALA A 257 2.40 6.62 -3.55
N ALA A 258 2.69 5.32 -3.68
CA ALA A 258 1.72 4.29 -4.05
C ALA A 258 0.62 4.19 -2.99
N ALA A 259 0.98 4.06 -1.71
CA ALA A 259 0.02 4.01 -0.61
C ALA A 259 -0.91 5.23 -0.62
N ALA A 260 -0.35 6.43 -0.73
CA ALA A 260 -1.12 7.67 -0.80
C ALA A 260 -2.04 7.74 -2.03
N THR A 261 -1.57 7.30 -3.20
CA THR A 261 -2.35 7.30 -4.44
C THR A 261 -3.52 6.32 -4.37
N SER A 262 -3.29 5.14 -3.78
CA SER A 262 -4.35 4.16 -3.58
C SER A 262 -5.45 4.70 -2.66
N VAL A 263 -5.06 5.31 -1.53
CA VAL A 263 -5.99 5.91 -0.57
C VAL A 263 -6.73 7.11 -1.16
N ALA A 264 -6.04 8.01 -1.87
CA ALA A 264 -6.66 9.17 -2.50
C ALA A 264 -7.74 8.75 -3.52
N SER A 265 -7.48 7.69 -4.29
CA SER A 265 -8.43 7.14 -5.26
C SER A 265 -9.61 6.46 -4.55
N ARG A 266 -9.34 5.66 -3.50
CA ARG A 266 -10.37 5.04 -2.66
C ARG A 266 -11.29 6.05 -1.99
N ALA A 267 -10.74 7.18 -1.54
CA ALA A 267 -11.50 8.24 -0.87
C ALA A 267 -12.61 8.86 -1.75
N THR A 268 -12.66 8.55 -3.04
CA THR A 268 -13.75 8.95 -3.93
C THR A 268 -15.01 8.08 -3.80
N PHE A 269 -14.88 6.85 -3.27
CA PHE A 269 -15.99 5.89 -3.18
C PHE A 269 -16.09 5.12 -1.85
N ASP A 270 -15.04 5.04 -1.02
CA ASP A 270 -15.11 4.46 0.33
C ASP A 270 -15.69 5.47 1.32
N PRO A 271 -16.91 5.26 1.87
CA PRO A 271 -17.57 6.21 2.76
C PRO A 271 -16.77 6.59 4.00
N GLY A 272 -15.90 5.71 4.49
CA GLY A 272 -15.07 5.99 5.68
C GLY A 272 -13.79 6.76 5.38
N LEU A 273 -13.49 7.01 4.10
CA LEU A 273 -12.34 7.78 3.63
C LEU A 273 -12.76 9.06 2.87
N VAL A 274 -14.06 9.25 2.60
CA VAL A 274 -14.59 10.43 1.90
C VAL A 274 -14.11 11.71 2.58
N GLY A 275 -13.58 12.63 1.77
CA GLY A 275 -13.07 13.93 2.21
C GLY A 275 -11.56 13.99 2.46
N LEU A 276 -10.84 12.86 2.41
CA LEU A 276 -9.36 12.85 2.45
C LEU A 276 -8.75 13.34 1.12
N GLY A 277 -9.31 12.93 -0.02
CA GLY A 277 -8.76 13.21 -1.35
C GLY A 277 -8.97 14.64 -1.88
N SER A 278 -9.95 15.38 -1.36
CA SER A 278 -10.24 16.77 -1.78
C SER A 278 -9.22 17.80 -1.31
N LEU A 279 -8.16 17.36 -0.64
CA LEU A 279 -7.12 18.19 -0.03
C LEU A 279 -5.86 18.36 -0.93
N ARG A 280 -5.88 17.81 -2.15
CA ARG A 280 -4.83 17.98 -3.18
C ARG A 280 -5.13 19.10 -4.20
N GLY A 281 -6.13 19.95 -3.93
CA GLY A 281 -6.54 21.07 -4.81
C GLY A 281 -5.73 22.33 -4.58
#